data_AF-A0A4Q0IS43-F1
#
_entry.id   AF-A0A4Q0IS43-F1
#
_cell.length_a   1.000
_cell.length_b   1.000
_cell.length_c   1.000
_cell.angle_alpha   90.00
_cell.angle_beta   90.00
_cell.angle_gamma   90.00
#
_symmetry.space_group_name_H-M   'P 1'
#
loop_
_entity.id
_entity.type
_entity.pdbx_description
1 polymer ?
#
loop_
_entity_poly.entity_id
_entity_poly.type
_entity_poly.pdbx_seq_one_letter_code
_entity_poly.pdbx_strand_id
1 'polypeptide(L)'
;MIGSITKGSDFSGCVRYALAVDEPGKEARLLYAEGVLADTPQDIINGFECQRHLNQRVQHWVGHISLSYSPEDSAILTDDKMVKFALEYMERMGIKNTQFIIARHLDKDHPHCHIVFNRVDNDGKCVSDSWEYFRSNEICKELKLKYGLTFGEGRDKVKTNRLKGRDRAKQEVYIAVRDALKVAKDWTTFQRELAKSGVSLRKKYRRGTTIVEGLSFVKGKHKFKASEVAKKRKFSFANIDRILNENKNGRSQTASTSSPAPRPVVAKTPKQEPSIASKVIEAGLEIGENLAEGLGGLFKLGPGYDAEQEAMNNEMERRRKKAKRKGRSI
;
A
#
# COMPACT_ATOMS: atom_id res chain seq x y z
N MET A 1 -8.64 2.85 3.49
CA MET A 1 -9.12 2.70 2.10
C MET A 1 -8.02 2.82 1.03
N ILE A 2 -7.98 1.88 0.09
CA ILE A 2 -7.14 1.82 -1.13
C ILE A 2 -8.01 1.29 -2.27
N GLY A 3 -7.96 1.93 -3.44
CA GLY A 3 -8.65 1.48 -4.66
C GLY A 3 -7.70 0.78 -5.62
N SER A 4 -8.14 -0.34 -6.20
CA SER A 4 -7.49 -1.00 -7.34
C SER A 4 -8.47 -1.09 -8.49
N ILE A 5 -8.04 -0.67 -9.68
CA ILE A 5 -8.89 -0.59 -10.88
C ILE A 5 -8.38 -1.58 -11.91
N THR A 6 -9.28 -2.40 -12.44
CA THR A 6 -9.04 -3.33 -13.53
C THR A 6 -10.10 -3.13 -14.60
N LYS A 7 -9.74 -3.37 -15.86
CA LYS A 7 -10.66 -3.28 -17.00
C LYS A 7 -10.63 -4.60 -17.75
N GLY A 8 -11.78 -4.99 -18.30
CA GLY A 8 -11.93 -6.27 -18.98
C GLY A 8 -13.04 -6.24 -20.01
N SER A 9 -13.37 -7.42 -20.52
CA SER A 9 -14.28 -7.62 -21.63
C SER A 9 -15.20 -8.83 -21.40
N ASP A 10 -15.44 -9.18 -20.13
CA ASP A 10 -16.28 -10.31 -19.75
C ASP A 10 -17.06 -9.97 -18.47
N PHE A 11 -18.35 -9.64 -18.62
CA PHE A 11 -19.21 -9.40 -17.47
C PHE A 11 -19.52 -10.68 -16.71
N SER A 12 -19.60 -11.83 -17.39
CA SER A 12 -19.91 -13.11 -16.76
C SER A 12 -18.87 -13.46 -15.71
N GLY A 13 -17.60 -13.51 -16.10
CA GLY A 13 -16.49 -13.77 -15.17
C GLY A 13 -16.40 -12.71 -14.08
N CYS A 14 -16.59 -11.43 -14.40
CA CYS A 14 -16.45 -10.34 -13.42
C CYS A 14 -17.57 -10.33 -12.37
N VAL A 15 -18.83 -10.53 -12.76
CA VAL A 15 -19.98 -10.57 -11.84
C VAL A 15 -19.93 -11.82 -10.98
N ARG A 16 -19.65 -12.99 -11.57
CA ARG A 16 -19.50 -14.26 -10.82
C ARG A 16 -18.41 -14.17 -9.77
N TYR A 17 -17.28 -13.53 -10.11
CA TYR A 17 -16.22 -13.23 -9.16
C TYR A 17 -16.67 -12.27 -8.04
N ALA A 18 -17.28 -11.13 -8.39
CA ALA A 18 -17.72 -10.15 -7.41
C ALA A 18 -18.75 -10.72 -6.41
N LEU A 19 -19.61 -11.63 -6.89
CA LEU A 19 -20.64 -12.31 -6.11
C LEU A 19 -20.20 -13.69 -5.57
N ALA A 20 -18.93 -14.07 -5.72
CA ALA A 20 -18.37 -15.35 -5.26
C ALA A 20 -19.18 -16.59 -5.68
N VAL A 21 -19.82 -16.56 -6.86
CA VAL A 21 -20.72 -17.63 -7.34
C VAL A 21 -19.98 -18.95 -7.52
N ASP A 22 -18.77 -18.89 -8.05
CA ASP A 22 -17.96 -20.05 -8.42
C ASP A 22 -16.73 -20.23 -7.50
N GLU A 23 -16.74 -19.63 -6.30
CA GLU A 23 -15.61 -19.68 -5.36
C GLU A 23 -16.00 -20.37 -4.04
N PRO A 24 -15.86 -21.71 -3.94
CA PRO A 24 -16.20 -22.46 -2.74
C PRO A 24 -15.47 -21.93 -1.51
N GLY A 25 -16.20 -21.72 -0.41
CA GLY A 25 -15.65 -21.20 0.84
C GLY A 25 -15.48 -19.68 0.89
N LYS A 26 -15.86 -18.96 -0.17
CA LYS A 26 -16.00 -17.51 -0.13
C LYS A 26 -17.45 -17.10 -0.02
N GLU A 27 -17.71 -16.14 0.85
CA GLU A 27 -19.03 -15.57 1.04
C GLU A 27 -19.02 -14.13 0.52
N ALA A 28 -20.01 -13.81 -0.32
CA ALA A 28 -20.22 -12.47 -0.85
C ALA A 28 -21.67 -12.02 -0.64
N ARG A 29 -21.84 -10.71 -0.50
CA ARG A 29 -23.15 -10.06 -0.38
C ARG A 29 -23.25 -8.93 -1.38
N LEU A 30 -24.30 -8.95 -2.20
CA LEU A 30 -24.67 -7.80 -3.03
C LEU A 30 -25.21 -6.70 -2.10
N LEU A 31 -24.56 -5.53 -2.11
CA LEU A 31 -24.93 -4.40 -1.26
C LEU A 31 -25.80 -3.37 -2.00
N TYR A 32 -25.57 -3.20 -3.30
CA TYR A 32 -26.26 -2.20 -4.10
C TYR A 32 -26.19 -2.57 -5.58
N ALA A 33 -27.24 -2.23 -6.34
CA ALA A 33 -27.30 -2.38 -7.78
C ALA A 33 -28.02 -1.16 -8.39
N GLU A 34 -27.49 -0.65 -9.50
CA GLU A 34 -28.04 0.48 -10.24
C GLU A 34 -28.22 0.10 -11.71
N GLY A 35 -29.41 0.34 -12.25
CA GLY A 35 -29.73 0.16 -13.66
C GLY A 35 -29.75 -1.30 -14.15
N VAL A 36 -29.67 -2.29 -13.26
CA VAL A 36 -29.73 -3.73 -13.58
C VAL A 36 -30.77 -4.42 -12.70
N LEU A 37 -31.38 -5.47 -13.23
CA LEU A 37 -32.11 -6.44 -12.42
C LEU A 37 -31.09 -7.26 -11.60
N ALA A 38 -31.46 -7.57 -10.36
CA ALA A 38 -30.53 -8.12 -9.37
C ALA A 38 -31.05 -9.40 -8.69
N ASP A 39 -32.08 -10.03 -9.25
CA ASP A 39 -32.69 -11.25 -8.73
C ASP A 39 -31.71 -12.43 -8.79
N THR A 40 -30.96 -12.55 -9.89
CA THR A 40 -29.89 -13.55 -10.05
C THR A 40 -28.61 -12.93 -10.61
N PRO A 41 -27.44 -13.58 -10.42
CA PRO A 41 -26.21 -13.16 -11.11
C PRO A 41 -26.37 -13.11 -12.63
N GLN A 42 -27.20 -13.99 -13.20
CA GLN A 42 -27.45 -14.02 -14.64
C GLN A 42 -28.23 -12.79 -15.11
N ASP A 43 -29.20 -12.30 -14.33
CA ASP A 43 -29.95 -11.08 -14.66
C ASP A 43 -29.06 -9.85 -14.68
N ILE A 44 -28.13 -9.76 -13.73
CA ILE A 44 -27.12 -8.69 -13.68
C ILE A 44 -26.23 -8.75 -14.93
N ILE A 45 -25.72 -9.94 -15.28
CA ILE A 45 -24.87 -10.15 -16.47
C ILE A 45 -25.63 -9.75 -17.73
N ASN A 46 -26.89 -10.19 -17.87
CA ASN A 46 -27.72 -9.87 -19.02
C ASN A 46 -27.95 -8.35 -19.13
N GLY A 47 -28.26 -7.68 -18.02
CA GLY A 47 -28.44 -6.22 -17.97
C GLY A 47 -27.20 -5.45 -18.44
N PHE A 48 -26.03 -5.85 -17.94
CA PHE A 48 -24.75 -5.27 -18.35
C PHE A 48 -24.42 -5.53 -19.84
N GLU A 49 -24.63 -6.76 -20.30
CA GLU A 49 -24.41 -7.12 -21.70
C GLU A 49 -25.37 -6.35 -22.63
N CYS A 50 -26.63 -6.17 -22.27
CA CYS A 50 -27.57 -5.35 -23.06
C CYS A 50 -27.04 -3.93 -23.26
N GLN A 51 -26.62 -3.25 -22.18
CA GLN A 51 -26.14 -1.86 -22.27
C GLN A 51 -24.82 -1.73 -23.03
N ARG A 52 -23.87 -2.67 -22.89
CA ARG A 52 -22.57 -2.50 -23.57
C ARG A 52 -22.68 -2.52 -25.10
N HIS A 53 -23.75 -3.08 -25.65
CA HIS A 53 -23.99 -3.08 -27.10
C HIS A 53 -24.37 -1.69 -27.66
N LEU A 54 -24.68 -0.70 -26.82
CA LEU A 54 -24.85 0.69 -27.26
C LEU A 54 -23.58 1.26 -27.91
N ASN A 55 -22.40 0.68 -27.62
CA ASN A 55 -21.15 1.08 -28.27
C ASN A 55 -20.16 -0.08 -28.42
N GLN A 56 -20.24 -0.77 -29.56
CA GLN A 56 -19.37 -1.90 -29.90
C GLN A 56 -17.89 -1.53 -30.12
N ARG A 57 -17.53 -0.24 -30.15
CA ARG A 57 -16.13 0.19 -30.33
C ARG A 57 -15.32 0.08 -29.04
N VAL A 58 -15.97 0.07 -27.88
CA VAL A 58 -15.29 -0.03 -26.58
C VAL A 58 -14.78 -1.46 -26.41
N GLN A 59 -13.45 -1.66 -26.48
CA GLN A 59 -12.84 -3.00 -26.39
C GLN A 59 -12.83 -3.58 -24.98
N HIS A 60 -12.74 -2.72 -23.96
CA HIS A 60 -12.79 -3.09 -22.55
C HIS A 60 -14.00 -2.42 -21.91
N TRP A 61 -15.16 -3.05 -22.05
CA TRP A 61 -16.45 -2.55 -21.59
C TRP A 61 -16.73 -2.80 -20.11
N VAL A 62 -15.98 -3.70 -19.47
CA VAL A 62 -16.12 -3.98 -18.04
C VAL A 62 -15.15 -3.12 -17.26
N GLY A 63 -15.68 -2.35 -16.32
CA GLY A 63 -14.91 -1.68 -15.29
C GLY A 63 -15.06 -2.41 -13.96
N HIS A 64 -13.94 -2.68 -13.28
CA HIS A 64 -13.95 -3.32 -11.97
C HIS A 64 -13.03 -2.59 -11.00
N ILE A 65 -13.55 -2.24 -9.83
CA ILE A 65 -12.81 -1.55 -8.78
C ILE A 65 -12.94 -2.34 -7.49
N SER A 66 -11.83 -2.66 -6.84
CA SER A 66 -11.83 -3.13 -5.46
C SER A 66 -11.44 -1.99 -4.52
N LEU A 67 -12.29 -1.70 -3.53
CA LEU A 67 -12.00 -0.78 -2.43
C LEU A 67 -11.69 -1.59 -1.18
N SER A 68 -10.42 -1.59 -0.76
CA SER A 68 -9.96 -2.29 0.44
C SER A 68 -9.74 -1.33 1.61
N TYR A 69 -10.13 -1.73 2.82
CA TYR A 69 -10.03 -0.91 4.03
C TYR A 69 -9.02 -1.50 5.03
N SER A 70 -8.65 -0.70 6.04
CA SER A 70 -7.81 -1.24 7.11
C SER A 70 -8.64 -2.20 7.97
N PRO A 71 -8.06 -3.31 8.48
CA PRO A 71 -8.72 -4.11 9.51
C PRO A 71 -9.12 -3.29 10.75
N GLU A 72 -8.38 -2.23 11.07
CA GLU A 72 -8.68 -1.28 12.16
C GLU A 72 -9.99 -0.51 11.94
N ASP A 73 -10.42 -0.35 10.67
CA ASP A 73 -11.66 0.33 10.32
C ASP A 73 -12.88 -0.60 10.38
N SER A 74 -12.72 -1.90 10.68
CA SER A 74 -13.79 -2.90 10.54
C SER A 74 -15.06 -2.57 11.33
N ALA A 75 -14.91 -1.99 12.53
CA ALA A 75 -16.04 -1.64 13.40
C ALA A 75 -16.96 -0.55 12.81
N ILE A 76 -16.44 0.30 11.93
CA ILE A 76 -17.22 1.39 11.29
C ILE A 76 -17.66 1.05 9.86
N LEU A 77 -17.26 -0.10 9.33
CA LEU A 77 -17.56 -0.55 7.96
C LEU A 77 -18.79 -1.45 7.91
N THR A 78 -19.93 -0.87 8.29
CA THR A 78 -21.25 -1.44 7.98
C THR A 78 -21.51 -1.40 6.48
N ASP A 79 -22.44 -2.24 6.00
CA ASP A 79 -22.77 -2.33 4.57
C ASP A 79 -23.20 -0.98 4.00
N ASP A 80 -24.06 -0.22 4.70
CA ASP A 80 -24.47 1.14 4.32
C ASP A 80 -23.28 2.11 4.20
N LYS A 81 -22.29 2.00 5.09
CA LYS A 81 -21.09 2.84 5.05
C LYS A 81 -20.23 2.46 3.83
N MET A 82 -20.10 1.17 3.54
CA MET A 82 -19.37 0.72 2.36
C MET A 82 -20.03 1.19 1.07
N VAL A 83 -21.36 1.10 0.96
CA VAL A 83 -22.13 1.64 -0.17
C VAL A 83 -21.91 3.15 -0.27
N LYS A 84 -22.07 3.89 0.83
CA LYS A 84 -21.85 5.35 0.85
C LYS A 84 -20.45 5.73 0.36
N PHE A 85 -19.40 5.04 0.82
CA PHE A 85 -18.03 5.32 0.41
C PHE A 85 -17.79 4.97 -1.07
N ALA A 86 -18.34 3.85 -1.54
CA ALA A 86 -18.26 3.43 -2.93
C ALA A 86 -18.97 4.41 -3.87
N LEU A 87 -20.19 4.84 -3.55
CA LEU A 87 -20.95 5.82 -4.34
C LEU A 87 -20.23 7.17 -4.41
N GLU A 88 -19.75 7.70 -3.28
CA GLU A 88 -18.98 8.95 -3.29
C GLU A 88 -17.66 8.81 -4.08
N TYR A 89 -17.00 7.66 -3.97
CA TYR A 89 -15.81 7.36 -4.76
C TYR A 89 -16.12 7.35 -6.27
N MET A 90 -17.19 6.67 -6.69
CA MET A 90 -17.62 6.59 -8.11
C MET A 90 -17.99 7.97 -8.68
N GLU A 91 -18.77 8.74 -7.93
CA GLU A 91 -19.18 10.10 -8.29
C GLU A 91 -17.95 10.97 -8.58
N ARG A 92 -16.94 10.91 -7.70
CA ARG A 92 -15.68 11.66 -7.84
C ARG A 92 -14.76 11.10 -8.93
N MET A 93 -14.85 9.80 -9.22
CA MET A 93 -14.19 9.17 -10.35
C MET A 93 -14.88 9.48 -11.68
N GLY A 94 -16.02 10.18 -11.68
CA GLY A 94 -16.78 10.45 -12.89
C GLY A 94 -17.42 9.19 -13.49
N ILE A 95 -17.60 8.14 -12.68
CA ILE A 95 -18.34 6.95 -13.05
C ILE A 95 -19.80 7.22 -12.70
N LYS A 96 -20.52 7.78 -13.66
CA LYS A 96 -21.90 8.24 -13.53
C LYS A 96 -22.69 7.80 -14.77
N ASN A 97 -24.01 7.91 -14.71
CA ASN A 97 -24.90 7.60 -15.84
C ASN A 97 -24.65 6.20 -16.44
N THR A 98 -24.32 5.22 -15.60
CA THR A 98 -24.00 3.87 -16.08
C THR A 98 -24.49 2.85 -15.06
N GLN A 99 -24.73 1.63 -15.53
CA GLN A 99 -25.03 0.50 -14.67
C GLN A 99 -23.85 0.15 -13.77
N PHE A 100 -24.14 -0.26 -12.54
CA PHE A 100 -23.14 -0.86 -11.66
C PHE A 100 -23.75 -1.73 -10.56
N ILE A 101 -22.91 -2.56 -9.96
CA ILE A 101 -23.20 -3.26 -8.72
C ILE A 101 -22.07 -3.03 -7.71
N ILE A 102 -22.40 -3.09 -6.42
CA ILE A 102 -21.46 -3.07 -5.30
C ILE A 102 -21.65 -4.36 -4.52
N ALA A 103 -20.61 -5.18 -4.41
CA ALA A 103 -20.62 -6.42 -3.65
C ALA A 103 -19.53 -6.41 -2.58
N ARG A 104 -19.80 -6.97 -1.41
CA ARG A 104 -18.82 -7.16 -0.33
C ARG A 104 -18.43 -8.62 -0.26
N HIS A 105 -17.14 -8.88 -0.09
CA HIS A 105 -16.60 -10.19 0.25
C HIS A 105 -16.40 -10.28 1.78
N LEU A 106 -16.77 -11.40 2.38
CA LEU A 106 -16.75 -11.63 3.84
C LEU A 106 -15.63 -12.62 4.27
N ASP A 107 -14.88 -13.14 3.32
CA ASP A 107 -13.88 -14.20 3.47
C ASP A 107 -12.46 -13.72 3.86
N LYS A 108 -12.18 -12.41 3.84
CA LYS A 108 -10.82 -11.88 4.06
C LYS A 108 -10.65 -11.14 5.37
N ASP A 109 -9.44 -11.24 5.93
CA ASP A 109 -8.94 -10.50 7.11
C ASP A 109 -9.13 -8.98 7.05
N HIS A 110 -9.32 -8.41 5.85
CA HIS A 110 -9.50 -6.97 5.64
C HIS A 110 -10.84 -6.73 4.93
N PRO A 111 -11.69 -5.83 5.47
CA PRO A 111 -12.94 -5.46 4.81
C PRO A 111 -12.66 -4.88 3.43
N HIS A 112 -13.43 -5.31 2.44
CA HIS A 112 -13.33 -4.81 1.08
C HIS A 112 -14.63 -5.03 0.31
N CYS A 113 -14.87 -4.15 -0.67
CA CYS A 113 -15.97 -4.31 -1.62
C CYS A 113 -15.46 -4.20 -3.06
N HIS A 114 -16.23 -4.78 -3.95
CA HIS A 114 -16.06 -4.83 -5.39
C HIS A 114 -17.15 -4.01 -6.05
N ILE A 115 -16.75 -3.14 -6.96
CA ILE A 115 -17.64 -2.36 -7.81
C ILE A 115 -17.45 -2.90 -9.23
N VAL A 116 -18.51 -3.41 -9.84
CA VAL A 116 -18.52 -3.78 -11.26
C VAL A 116 -19.42 -2.79 -11.96
N PHE A 117 -18.93 -2.15 -13.02
CA PHE A 117 -19.68 -1.11 -13.73
C PHE A 117 -19.48 -1.22 -15.23
N ASN A 118 -20.47 -0.74 -15.98
CA ASN A 118 -20.37 -0.66 -17.43
C ASN A 118 -19.55 0.57 -17.84
N ARG A 119 -18.53 0.37 -18.68
CA ARG A 119 -17.79 1.48 -19.28
C ARG A 119 -18.50 2.09 -20.46
N VAL A 120 -19.55 1.47 -20.98
CA VAL A 120 -20.51 2.10 -21.89
C VAL A 120 -21.64 2.65 -21.04
N ASP A 121 -21.78 3.98 -21.00
CA ASP A 121 -22.81 4.66 -20.23
C ASP A 121 -24.18 4.58 -20.92
N ASN A 122 -25.22 5.12 -20.29
CA ASN A 122 -26.60 5.07 -20.80
C ASN A 122 -26.79 5.84 -22.12
N ASP A 123 -25.85 6.72 -22.49
CA ASP A 123 -25.82 7.44 -23.77
C ASP A 123 -24.97 6.71 -24.84
N GLY A 124 -24.42 5.54 -24.52
CA GLY A 124 -23.47 4.83 -25.38
C GLY A 124 -22.06 5.44 -25.38
N LYS A 125 -21.73 6.37 -24.49
CA LYS A 125 -20.39 6.96 -24.39
C LYS A 125 -19.48 6.11 -23.52
N CYS A 126 -18.18 6.14 -23.81
CA CYS A 126 -17.20 5.42 -23.00
C CYS A 126 -16.82 6.23 -21.75
N VAL A 127 -16.93 5.63 -20.57
CA VAL A 127 -16.43 6.17 -19.30
C VAL A 127 -14.91 6.35 -19.39
N SER A 128 -14.48 7.60 -19.20
CA SER A 128 -13.08 8.00 -19.34
C SER A 128 -12.18 7.36 -18.29
N ASP A 129 -11.14 6.68 -18.76
CA ASP A 129 -10.07 6.10 -17.94
C ASP A 129 -8.86 7.04 -17.81
N SER A 130 -8.98 8.28 -18.30
CA SER A 130 -7.90 9.27 -18.24
C SER A 130 -7.45 9.50 -16.80
N TRP A 131 -6.17 9.20 -16.55
CA TRP A 131 -5.53 9.36 -15.24
C TRP A 131 -6.30 8.70 -14.08
N GLU A 132 -7.12 7.68 -14.35
CA GLU A 132 -8.01 7.04 -13.37
C GLU A 132 -7.25 6.58 -12.13
N TYR A 133 -6.05 6.05 -12.36
CA TYR A 133 -5.14 5.60 -11.34
C TYR A 133 -4.80 6.73 -10.33
N PHE A 134 -4.44 7.92 -10.82
CA PHE A 134 -4.10 9.06 -9.97
C PHE A 134 -5.32 9.64 -9.26
N ARG A 135 -6.42 9.79 -10.00
CA ARG A 135 -7.68 10.30 -9.45
C ARG A 135 -8.13 9.41 -8.31
N SER A 136 -8.12 8.09 -8.51
CA SER A 136 -8.47 7.10 -7.50
C SER A 136 -7.67 7.24 -6.20
N ASN A 137 -6.35 7.44 -6.29
CA ASN A 137 -5.52 7.58 -5.09
C ASN A 137 -5.79 8.86 -4.32
N GLU A 138 -5.91 9.99 -5.00
CA GLU A 138 -6.23 11.26 -4.35
C GLU A 138 -7.62 11.20 -3.71
N ILE A 139 -8.62 10.65 -4.43
CA ILE A 139 -9.97 10.42 -3.90
C ILE A 139 -9.93 9.50 -2.68
N CYS A 140 -9.22 8.36 -2.74
CA CYS A 140 -9.09 7.45 -1.61
C CYS A 140 -8.45 8.14 -0.39
N LYS A 141 -7.44 8.98 -0.62
CA LYS A 141 -6.76 9.74 0.43
C LYS A 141 -7.71 10.76 1.07
N GLU A 142 -8.47 11.49 0.26
CA GLU A 142 -9.42 12.48 0.76
C GLU A 142 -10.60 11.84 1.48
N LEU A 143 -11.12 10.72 0.98
CA LEU A 143 -12.18 9.97 1.67
C LEU A 143 -11.70 9.41 3.00
N LYS A 144 -10.43 8.97 3.10
CA LYS A 144 -9.83 8.61 4.39
C LYS A 144 -9.81 9.79 5.35
N LEU A 145 -9.40 10.99 4.91
CA LEU A 145 -9.41 12.19 5.74
C LEU A 145 -10.84 12.55 6.19
N LYS A 146 -11.78 12.59 5.25
CA LYS A 146 -13.17 13.00 5.47
C LYS A 146 -13.89 12.12 6.47
N TYR A 147 -13.67 10.80 6.39
CA TYR A 147 -14.38 9.81 7.20
C TYR A 147 -13.56 9.26 8.37
N GLY A 148 -12.38 9.84 8.65
CA GLY A 148 -11.52 9.39 9.73
C GLY A 148 -11.02 7.94 9.57
N LEU A 149 -10.91 7.45 8.33
CA LEU A 149 -10.45 6.10 8.06
C LEU A 149 -8.94 6.01 8.24
N THR A 150 -8.48 4.83 8.64
CA THR A 150 -7.09 4.53 8.90
C THR A 150 -6.23 4.75 7.65
N PHE A 151 -5.13 5.49 7.86
CA PHE A 151 -4.03 5.54 6.92
C PHE A 151 -3.14 4.32 7.14
N GLY A 152 -2.93 3.54 6.08
CA GLY A 152 -1.99 2.43 6.13
C GLY A 152 -0.67 2.89 6.73
N GLU A 153 -0.24 2.19 7.78
CA GLU A 153 1.02 2.48 8.45
C GLU A 153 2.18 2.42 7.45
N GLY A 154 3.26 3.16 7.75
CA GLY A 154 4.37 3.40 6.82
C GLY A 154 4.98 2.13 6.22
N ARG A 155 5.94 2.31 5.30
CA ARG A 155 6.62 1.21 4.57
C ARG A 155 7.19 0.09 5.46
N ASP A 156 7.23 0.26 6.78
CA ASP A 156 7.70 -0.71 7.75
C ASP A 156 6.83 -1.98 7.88
N LYS A 157 5.52 -1.91 7.58
CA LYS A 157 4.58 -3.06 7.68
C LYS A 157 4.23 -3.74 6.34
N VAL A 158 4.94 -3.43 5.26
CA VAL A 158 4.67 -4.04 3.93
C VAL A 158 5.10 -5.51 3.92
N LYS A 159 4.17 -6.42 3.57
CA LYS A 159 4.45 -7.86 3.38
C LYS A 159 5.33 -8.08 2.14
N THR A 160 6.65 -8.11 2.32
CA THR A 160 7.64 -8.20 1.23
C THR A 160 7.45 -9.41 0.31
N ASN A 161 6.96 -10.54 0.84
CA ASN A 161 6.71 -11.77 0.08
C ASN A 161 5.62 -11.61 -1.00
N ARG A 162 4.68 -10.67 -0.84
CA ARG A 162 3.62 -10.40 -1.82
C ARG A 162 4.12 -9.54 -2.99
N LEU A 163 5.27 -8.88 -2.84
CA LEU A 163 5.84 -8.02 -3.87
C LEU A 163 6.65 -8.85 -4.89
N LYS A 164 6.71 -8.36 -6.13
CA LYS A 164 7.47 -9.02 -7.20
C LYS A 164 8.42 -8.05 -7.90
N GLY A 165 9.47 -8.59 -8.50
CA GLY A 165 10.41 -7.84 -9.34
C GLY A 165 11.03 -6.61 -8.67
N ARG A 166 10.94 -5.46 -9.34
CA ARG A 166 11.53 -4.18 -8.91
C ARG A 166 11.01 -3.73 -7.55
N ASP A 167 9.77 -4.07 -7.24
CA ASP A 167 9.12 -3.61 -6.03
C ASP A 167 9.57 -4.31 -4.77
N ARG A 168 9.68 -5.63 -4.87
CA ARG A 168 10.28 -6.44 -3.84
C ARG A 168 11.70 -5.95 -3.54
N ALA A 169 12.51 -5.78 -4.58
CA ALA A 169 13.87 -5.27 -4.43
C ALA A 169 13.91 -3.91 -3.74
N LYS A 170 12.97 -3.01 -4.06
CA LYS A 170 12.88 -1.69 -3.43
C LYS A 170 12.51 -1.76 -1.95
N GLN A 171 11.53 -2.58 -1.60
CA GLN A 171 11.11 -2.77 -0.22
C GLN A 171 12.21 -3.43 0.61
N GLU A 172 12.90 -4.42 0.05
CA GLU A 172 14.06 -5.04 0.69
C GLU A 172 15.21 -4.03 0.90
N VAL A 173 15.45 -3.12 -0.06
CA VAL A 173 16.40 -2.02 0.11
C VAL A 173 15.94 -1.08 1.24
N TYR A 174 14.64 -0.77 1.33
CA TYR A 174 14.11 0.07 2.41
C TYR A 174 14.37 -0.56 3.78
N ILE A 175 14.07 -1.85 3.94
CA ILE A 175 14.29 -2.63 5.16
C ILE A 175 15.79 -2.67 5.50
N ALA A 176 16.64 -3.03 4.53
CA ALA A 176 18.08 -3.11 4.74
C ALA A 176 18.68 -1.79 5.21
N VAL A 177 18.28 -0.66 4.61
CA VAL A 177 18.75 0.66 5.02
C VAL A 177 18.24 1.02 6.42
N ARG A 178 16.96 0.77 6.71
CA ARG A 178 16.37 1.03 8.03
C ARG A 178 17.10 0.24 9.12
N ASP A 179 17.37 -1.04 8.89
CA ASP A 179 17.98 -1.90 9.89
C ASP A 179 19.49 -1.64 10.04
N ALA A 180 20.19 -1.34 8.95
CA ALA A 180 21.59 -0.89 9.00
C ALA A 180 21.76 0.41 9.80
N LEU A 181 20.80 1.35 9.72
CA LEU A 181 20.83 2.60 10.50
C LEU A 181 20.70 2.40 12.01
N LYS A 182 20.15 1.26 12.47
CA LYS A 182 20.02 0.97 13.91
C LYS A 182 21.35 0.55 14.54
N VAL A 183 22.25 -0.03 13.76
CA VAL A 183 23.47 -0.68 14.26
C VAL A 183 24.75 0.03 13.83
N ALA A 184 24.74 0.69 12.66
CA ALA A 184 25.93 1.29 12.10
C ALA A 184 26.32 2.57 12.84
N LYS A 185 27.63 2.71 13.09
CA LYS A 185 28.24 3.88 13.76
C LYS A 185 29.06 4.76 12.82
N ASP A 186 29.30 4.29 11.59
CA ASP A 186 30.06 4.99 10.58
C ASP A 186 29.67 4.48 9.19
N TRP A 187 30.12 5.19 8.16
CA TRP A 187 29.82 4.84 6.77
C TRP A 187 30.35 3.47 6.36
N THR A 188 31.48 3.03 6.93
CA THR A 188 32.10 1.74 6.62
C THR A 188 31.23 0.60 7.14
N THR A 189 30.81 0.68 8.40
CA THR A 189 29.89 -0.26 9.04
C THR A 189 28.53 -0.23 8.35
N PHE A 190 28.02 0.95 8.00
CA PHE A 190 26.77 1.08 7.27
C PHE A 190 26.81 0.37 5.91
N GLN A 191 27.89 0.56 5.14
CA GLN A 191 28.08 -0.14 3.86
C GLN A 191 28.19 -1.66 4.06
N ARG A 192 28.88 -2.11 5.11
CA ARG A 192 29.00 -3.54 5.43
C ARG A 192 27.65 -4.17 5.77
N GLU A 193 26.82 -3.52 6.59
CA GLU A 193 25.48 -4.03 6.93
C GLU A 193 24.56 -4.10 5.71
N LEU A 194 24.63 -3.11 4.82
CA LEU A 194 23.91 -3.16 3.54
C LEU A 194 24.38 -4.32 2.66
N ALA A 195 25.69 -4.57 2.61
CA ALA A 195 26.26 -5.64 1.80
C ALA A 195 25.79 -7.04 2.26
N LYS A 196 25.61 -7.26 3.57
CA LYS A 196 25.02 -8.51 4.11
C LYS A 196 23.60 -8.77 3.56
N SER A 197 22.86 -7.71 3.25
CA SER A 197 21.52 -7.79 2.66
C SER A 197 21.52 -7.80 1.13
N GLY A 198 22.70 -7.92 0.50
CA GLY A 198 22.87 -7.85 -0.95
C GLY A 198 22.65 -6.45 -1.54
N VAL A 199 22.77 -5.40 -0.73
CA VAL A 199 22.56 -4.00 -1.15
C VAL A 199 23.88 -3.26 -1.25
N SER A 200 24.16 -2.69 -2.42
CA SER A 200 25.32 -1.82 -2.64
C SER A 200 24.95 -0.34 -2.59
N LEU A 201 25.79 0.47 -1.96
CA LEU A 201 25.64 1.94 -1.90
C LEU A 201 26.47 2.63 -2.99
N ARG A 202 25.90 3.64 -3.65
CA ARG A 202 26.57 4.53 -4.60
C ARG A 202 26.32 5.99 -4.21
N LYS A 203 27.39 6.77 -4.02
CA LYS A 203 27.33 8.22 -3.80
C LYS A 203 27.33 8.94 -5.16
N LYS A 204 26.46 9.92 -5.32
CA LYS A 204 26.48 10.86 -6.45
C LYS A 204 27.14 12.14 -5.99
N TYR A 205 28.18 12.57 -6.70
CA TYR A 205 28.91 13.80 -6.41
C TYR A 205 28.46 14.94 -7.32
N ARG A 206 28.54 16.19 -6.82
CA ARG A 206 28.43 17.38 -7.66
C ARG A 206 29.65 17.43 -8.57
N ARG A 207 29.43 17.71 -9.86
CA ARG A 207 30.50 17.72 -10.89
C ARG A 207 31.65 18.62 -10.45
N GLY A 208 32.87 18.07 -10.47
CA GLY A 208 34.10 18.80 -10.10
C GLY A 208 34.30 19.00 -8.59
N THR A 209 33.52 18.34 -7.73
CA THR A 209 33.64 18.50 -6.27
C THR A 209 33.57 17.15 -5.54
N THR A 210 34.00 17.12 -4.28
CA THR A 210 33.84 15.98 -3.36
C THR A 210 32.50 16.01 -2.61
N ILE A 211 31.61 16.96 -2.92
CA ILE A 211 30.32 17.14 -2.25
C ILE A 211 29.33 16.09 -2.76
N VAL A 212 28.76 15.32 -1.83
CA VAL A 212 27.74 14.30 -2.13
C VAL A 212 26.36 14.97 -2.32
N GLU A 213 25.81 14.92 -3.55
CA GLU A 213 24.46 15.42 -3.87
C GLU A 213 23.35 14.42 -3.58
N GLY A 214 23.67 13.12 -3.56
CA GLY A 214 22.65 12.11 -3.40
C GLY A 214 23.20 10.70 -3.27
N LEU A 215 22.31 9.79 -2.87
CA LEU A 215 22.60 8.37 -2.69
C LEU A 215 21.75 7.54 -3.65
N SER A 216 22.32 6.44 -4.11
CA SER A 216 21.61 5.38 -4.82
C SER A 216 21.95 4.03 -4.21
N PHE A 217 20.95 3.17 -4.09
CA PHE A 217 21.08 1.80 -3.59
C PHE A 217 20.87 0.85 -4.77
N VAL A 218 21.65 -0.23 -4.82
CA VAL A 218 21.59 -1.23 -5.89
C VAL A 218 21.36 -2.60 -5.26
N LYS A 219 20.36 -3.33 -5.75
CA LYS A 219 20.07 -4.71 -5.35
C LYS A 219 19.80 -5.55 -6.59
N GLY A 220 20.66 -6.53 -6.87
CA GLY A 220 20.65 -7.27 -8.14
C GLY A 220 20.71 -6.32 -9.33
N LYS A 221 19.78 -6.48 -10.29
CA LYS A 221 19.67 -5.62 -11.47
C LYS A 221 18.99 -4.25 -11.22
N HIS A 222 18.48 -4.00 -10.03
CA HIS A 222 17.68 -2.82 -9.74
C HIS A 222 18.48 -1.72 -9.01
N LYS A 223 18.38 -0.49 -9.51
CA LYS A 223 18.96 0.73 -8.91
C LYS A 223 17.85 1.68 -8.47
N PHE A 224 17.96 2.18 -7.24
CA PHE A 224 17.00 3.09 -6.62
C PHE A 224 17.70 4.33 -6.08
N LYS A 225 17.20 5.53 -6.41
CA LYS A 225 17.64 6.75 -5.73
C LYS A 225 17.12 6.73 -4.29
N ALA A 226 17.86 7.31 -3.35
CA ALA A 226 17.41 7.36 -1.95
C ALA A 226 16.01 8.00 -1.78
N SER A 227 15.68 9.01 -2.59
CA SER A 227 14.35 9.63 -2.59
C SER A 227 13.25 8.73 -3.14
N GLU A 228 13.60 7.75 -3.97
CA GLU A 228 12.66 6.73 -4.45
C GLU A 228 12.43 5.69 -3.35
N VAL A 229 13.46 5.31 -2.61
CA VAL A 229 13.33 4.32 -1.52
C VAL A 229 12.53 4.87 -0.34
N ALA A 230 12.78 6.12 0.08
CA ALA A 230 12.06 6.74 1.19
C ALA A 230 11.75 8.23 0.96
N LYS A 231 10.53 8.63 1.33
CA LYS A 231 10.05 10.01 1.24
C LYS A 231 10.67 10.89 2.33
N LYS A 232 10.40 12.20 2.27
CA LYS A 232 10.83 13.21 3.25
C LYS A 232 12.35 13.20 3.56
N ARG A 233 13.17 12.85 2.56
CA ARG A 233 14.64 12.79 2.66
C ARG A 233 15.16 11.84 3.78
N LYS A 234 14.36 10.86 4.21
CA LYS A 234 14.70 9.91 5.29
C LYS A 234 16.03 9.20 5.03
N PHE A 235 16.33 8.84 3.79
CA PHE A 235 17.61 8.20 3.41
C PHE A 235 18.55 9.13 2.64
N SER A 236 18.44 10.45 2.83
CA SER A 236 19.41 11.40 2.27
C SER A 236 20.77 11.26 2.95
N PHE A 237 21.84 11.64 2.24
CA PHE A 237 23.20 11.61 2.78
C PHE A 237 23.29 12.33 4.13
N ALA A 238 22.82 13.57 4.20
CA ALA A 238 22.86 14.37 5.43
C ALA A 238 22.11 13.72 6.60
N ASN A 239 20.94 13.11 6.37
CA ASN A 239 20.21 12.46 7.44
C ASN A 239 20.88 11.16 7.90
N ILE A 240 21.43 10.37 6.98
CA ILE A 240 22.18 9.15 7.33
C ILE A 240 23.44 9.53 8.10
N ASP A 241 24.20 10.51 7.61
CA ASP A 241 25.43 10.99 8.26
C ASP A 241 25.16 11.43 9.71
N ARG A 242 24.11 12.23 9.92
CA ARG A 242 23.66 12.63 11.26
C ARG A 242 23.38 11.43 12.17
N ILE A 243 22.61 10.45 11.71
CA ILE A 243 22.27 9.25 12.50
C ILE A 243 23.51 8.43 12.84
N LEU A 244 24.43 8.25 11.89
CA LEU A 244 25.67 7.51 12.12
C LEU A 244 26.54 8.21 13.17
N ASN A 245 26.66 9.54 13.10
CA ASN A 245 27.39 10.33 14.08
C ASN A 245 26.73 10.27 15.47
N GLU A 246 25.40 10.30 15.55
CA GLU A 246 24.65 10.10 16.79
C GLU A 246 24.91 8.72 17.39
N ASN A 247 24.87 7.65 16.58
CA ASN A 247 25.17 6.29 17.03
C ASN A 247 26.62 6.11 17.49
N LYS A 248 27.55 6.86 16.90
CA LYS A 248 28.96 6.87 17.30
C LYS A 248 29.16 7.52 18.66
N ASN A 249 28.47 8.63 18.91
CA ASN A 249 28.66 9.46 20.10
C ASN A 249 27.76 9.04 21.29
N GLY A 250 26.57 8.50 21.04
CA GLY A 250 25.56 8.16 22.04
C GLY A 250 25.87 6.93 22.92
N ARG A 251 26.99 6.23 22.70
CA ARG A 251 27.48 5.17 23.58
C ARG A 251 28.73 5.55 24.40
N SER A 252 29.30 6.74 24.16
CA SER A 252 30.49 7.21 24.87
C SER A 252 30.18 8.06 26.12
N GLN A 253 28.90 8.23 26.49
CA GLN A 253 28.48 9.01 27.67
C GLN A 253 27.87 8.16 28.80
N THR A 254 28.23 6.88 28.93
CA THR A 254 27.88 6.05 30.11
C THR A 254 29.11 5.52 30.84
N ALA A 255 30.20 6.30 30.91
CA ALA A 255 31.38 5.95 31.71
C ALA A 255 32.23 7.17 32.07
N SER A 256 31.66 8.16 32.77
CA SER A 256 32.44 9.10 33.59
C SER A 256 31.53 9.92 34.50
N THR A 257 31.14 9.33 35.63
CA THR A 257 30.86 10.11 36.85
C THR A 257 31.65 9.47 37.98
N SER A 258 32.75 10.13 38.32
CA SER A 258 33.53 9.96 39.53
C SER A 258 32.64 10.12 40.77
N SER A 259 32.75 9.15 41.69
CA SER A 259 32.21 9.22 43.04
C SER A 259 32.80 10.38 43.85
N PRO A 260 32.04 10.91 44.82
CA PRO A 260 32.60 11.16 46.15
C PRO A 260 31.92 10.28 47.22
N ALA A 261 32.70 9.90 48.23
CA ALA A 261 32.36 9.04 49.37
C ALA A 261 31.65 9.82 50.52
N PRO A 262 31.28 9.25 51.70
CA PRO A 262 29.88 9.21 52.15
C PRO A 262 29.55 9.77 53.57
N ARG A 263 28.22 9.81 53.87
CA ARG A 263 27.46 9.79 55.17
C ARG A 263 26.99 11.13 55.78
N PRO A 264 25.92 11.17 56.64
CA PRO A 264 25.02 10.08 57.12
C PRO A 264 23.48 10.33 57.02
N VAL A 265 22.77 9.20 56.86
CA VAL A 265 21.51 8.70 57.50
C VAL A 265 20.46 9.68 58.06
N VAL A 266 19.23 9.62 57.52
CA VAL A 266 17.98 9.51 58.33
C VAL A 266 17.01 8.53 57.64
N ALA A 267 16.50 7.60 58.43
CA ALA A 267 15.65 6.48 58.05
C ALA A 267 14.17 6.85 57.85
N LYS A 268 13.48 6.09 56.99
CA LYS A 268 12.14 5.49 57.25
C LYS A 268 11.79 4.48 56.13
N THR A 269 11.56 3.24 56.53
CA THR A 269 10.99 2.10 55.78
C THR A 269 9.62 1.74 56.41
N PRO A 270 8.88 0.71 55.96
CA PRO A 270 8.46 0.33 54.59
C PRO A 270 6.96 -0.10 54.56
N LYS A 271 6.44 -0.52 53.38
CA LYS A 271 5.44 -1.62 53.19
C LYS A 271 5.19 -1.82 51.69
N GLN A 272 5.83 -2.81 51.05
CA GLN A 272 5.37 -4.20 50.80
C GLN A 272 4.34 -4.35 49.65
N GLU A 273 4.80 -4.89 48.52
CA GLU A 273 4.01 -5.75 47.61
C GLU A 273 3.90 -7.18 48.19
N PRO A 274 3.07 -8.05 47.59
CA PRO A 274 3.71 -9.12 46.82
C PRO A 274 3.07 -9.46 45.47
N SER A 275 3.97 -10.00 44.63
CA SER A 275 3.88 -10.61 43.30
C SER A 275 3.16 -11.98 43.25
N ILE A 276 2.96 -12.49 42.01
CA ILE A 276 2.98 -13.89 41.49
C ILE A 276 1.82 -14.03 40.44
N ALA A 277 1.91 -14.59 39.22
CA ALA A 277 2.73 -15.67 38.66
C ALA A 277 2.89 -15.60 37.13
N SER A 278 3.85 -16.38 36.65
CA SER A 278 4.26 -16.69 35.28
C SER A 278 3.71 -18.06 34.76
N LYS A 279 3.72 -18.26 33.42
CA LYS A 279 3.88 -19.50 32.59
C LYS A 279 3.13 -19.30 31.25
N VAL A 280 3.74 -19.24 30.05
CA VAL A 280 4.44 -20.24 29.21
C VAL A 280 3.62 -21.51 28.94
N ILE A 281 3.25 -21.75 27.67
CA ILE A 281 3.43 -23.01 26.88
C ILE A 281 3.10 -22.75 25.39
N GLU A 282 3.89 -23.42 24.57
CA GLU A 282 4.00 -23.48 23.12
C GLU A 282 3.36 -24.77 22.57
N ALA A 283 2.75 -24.73 21.39
CA ALA A 283 2.53 -25.81 20.41
C ALA A 283 1.58 -25.26 19.31
N GLY A 284 1.64 -25.55 18.02
CA GLY A 284 2.44 -26.46 17.20
C GLY A 284 1.83 -26.43 15.77
N LEU A 285 2.70 -26.64 14.78
CA LEU A 285 2.49 -26.96 13.34
C LEU A 285 1.26 -27.87 13.05
N GLU A 286 0.63 -27.97 11.86
CA GLU A 286 1.17 -28.12 10.49
C GLU A 286 0.02 -28.22 9.42
N ILE A 287 0.41 -28.03 8.15
CA ILE A 287 -0.11 -28.61 6.87
C ILE A 287 -1.47 -28.17 6.30
N GLY A 288 -1.42 -27.71 5.04
CA GLY A 288 -2.55 -27.64 4.13
C GLY A 288 -2.24 -26.97 2.79
N GLU A 289 -1.21 -27.43 2.07
CA GLU A 289 -1.10 -27.17 0.62
C GLU A 289 -2.27 -27.89 -0.07
N ASN A 290 -3.03 -27.18 -0.90
CA ASN A 290 -3.65 -27.83 -2.05
C ASN A 290 -3.68 -26.91 -3.27
N LEU A 291 -3.05 -27.46 -4.29
CA LEU A 291 -2.95 -27.07 -5.68
C LEU A 291 -4.32 -27.27 -6.34
N ALA A 292 -4.88 -26.23 -6.94
CA ALA A 292 -5.91 -26.37 -7.96
C ALA A 292 -5.46 -25.59 -9.19
N GLU A 293 -4.75 -26.29 -10.07
CA GLU A 293 -4.58 -25.92 -11.46
C GLU A 293 -5.92 -26.09 -12.18
N GLY A 294 -6.34 -25.09 -12.95
CA GLY A 294 -7.42 -25.25 -13.92
C GLY A 294 -8.30 -24.02 -14.08
N LEU A 295 -8.01 -23.25 -15.13
CA LEU A 295 -8.86 -22.21 -15.77
C LEU A 295 -8.91 -20.82 -15.11
N GLY A 296 -8.45 -19.80 -15.86
CA GLY A 296 -8.82 -18.39 -15.62
C GLY A 296 -7.73 -17.49 -15.05
N GLY A 297 -6.54 -17.46 -15.66
CA GLY A 297 -5.51 -16.47 -15.33
C GLY A 297 -5.94 -15.04 -15.70
N LEU A 298 -6.69 -14.33 -14.84
CA LEU A 298 -6.92 -12.89 -15.00
C LEU A 298 -7.22 -12.08 -13.72
N PHE A 299 -7.09 -12.62 -12.51
CA PHE A 299 -7.40 -11.85 -11.30
C PHE A 299 -6.35 -12.03 -10.20
N LYS A 300 -5.44 -11.05 -10.09
CA LYS A 300 -4.62 -10.85 -8.90
C LYS A 300 -5.10 -9.60 -8.17
N LEU A 301 -5.89 -9.77 -7.10
CA LEU A 301 -6.28 -8.65 -6.23
C LEU A 301 -6.15 -8.99 -4.75
N GLY A 302 -5.37 -8.16 -4.04
CA GLY A 302 -5.18 -8.14 -2.59
C GLY A 302 -3.78 -7.62 -2.21
N PRO A 303 -3.65 -6.74 -1.21
CA PRO A 303 -2.84 -5.53 -1.28
C PRO A 303 -1.35 -5.82 -1.25
N GLY A 304 -0.68 -5.36 -2.30
CA GLY A 304 0.76 -5.31 -2.42
C GLY A 304 1.08 -4.03 -3.16
N TYR A 305 2.00 -3.26 -2.61
CA TYR A 305 2.59 -2.09 -3.23
C TYR A 305 2.72 -2.24 -4.77
N ASP A 306 2.30 -1.21 -5.48
CA ASP A 306 2.21 -1.14 -6.93
C ASP A 306 3.43 -0.36 -7.49
N ALA A 307 4.21 -1.03 -8.35
CA ALA A 307 5.48 -0.56 -8.89
C ALA A 307 5.30 0.62 -9.83
N GLU A 308 4.25 0.49 -10.63
CA GLU A 308 3.91 1.39 -11.69
C GLU A 308 3.42 2.68 -11.04
N GLN A 309 2.67 2.56 -9.94
CA GLN A 309 2.35 3.64 -9.04
C GLN A 309 3.53 4.53 -8.69
N GLU A 310 4.58 3.90 -8.18
CA GLU A 310 5.65 4.65 -7.58
C GLU A 310 6.57 5.18 -8.66
N ALA A 311 6.75 4.44 -9.75
CA ALA A 311 7.44 4.94 -10.94
C ALA A 311 6.74 6.18 -11.50
N MET A 312 5.42 6.16 -11.60
CA MET A 312 4.62 7.23 -12.17
C MET A 312 4.50 8.44 -11.22
N ASN A 313 4.31 8.23 -9.91
CA ASN A 313 4.39 9.28 -8.89
C ASN A 313 5.76 9.96 -8.87
N ASN A 314 6.84 9.18 -9.00
CA ASN A 314 8.19 9.72 -9.11
C ASN A 314 8.36 10.53 -10.41
N GLU A 315 7.77 10.09 -11.52
CA GLU A 315 7.81 10.84 -12.79
C GLU A 315 6.97 12.13 -12.73
N MET A 316 5.81 12.10 -12.10
CA MET A 316 4.98 13.29 -11.89
C MET A 316 5.61 14.28 -10.92
N GLU A 317 6.25 13.82 -9.84
CA GLU A 317 7.09 14.68 -9.01
C GLU A 317 8.25 15.28 -9.80
N ARG A 318 8.89 14.50 -10.69
CA ARG A 318 9.95 15.01 -11.58
C ARG A 318 9.39 16.07 -12.53
N ARG A 319 8.22 15.86 -13.12
CA ARG A 319 7.55 16.83 -14.01
C ARG A 319 7.13 18.09 -13.25
N ARG A 320 6.52 17.98 -12.06
CA ARG A 320 6.19 19.11 -11.17
C ARG A 320 7.45 19.89 -10.75
N LYS A 321 8.53 19.19 -10.38
CA LYS A 321 9.82 19.82 -10.05
C LYS A 321 10.48 20.48 -11.26
N LYS A 322 10.36 19.91 -12.47
CA LYS A 322 10.81 20.51 -13.73
C LYS A 322 9.98 21.76 -14.08
N ALA A 323 8.66 21.71 -13.93
CA ALA A 323 7.78 22.86 -14.16
C ALA A 323 8.08 24.02 -13.19
N LYS A 324 8.26 23.72 -11.89
CA LYS A 324 8.70 24.71 -10.89
C LYS A 324 10.09 25.29 -11.14
N ARG A 325 10.95 24.59 -11.88
CA ARG A 325 12.28 25.09 -12.28
C ARG A 325 12.22 25.96 -13.53
N LYS A 326 11.32 25.68 -14.47
CA LYS A 326 11.09 26.50 -15.67
C LYS A 326 10.36 27.81 -15.35
N GLY A 327 9.45 27.84 -14.37
CA GLY A 327 8.78 29.07 -13.92
C GLY A 327 9.63 29.98 -13.02
N ARG A 328 10.93 29.71 -12.89
CA ARG A 328 11.85 30.44 -11.99
C ARG A 328 13.04 31.07 -12.74
N SER A 329 13.01 31.01 -14.08
CA SER A 329 13.81 31.86 -14.95
C SER A 329 12.93 32.99 -15.46
N ILE A 330 12.87 34.07 -14.68
CA ILE A 330 12.65 35.42 -15.19
C ILE A 330 13.89 36.19 -14.74
#